data_AF-A0A7X0FD87-F1
#
_entry.id   AF-A0A7X0FD87-F1
#
_cell.length_a   1.000
_cell.length_b   1.000
_cell.length_c   1.000
_cell.angle_alpha   90.00
_cell.angle_beta   90.00
_cell.angle_gamma   90.00
#
_symmetry.space_group_name_H-M   'P 1'
#
loop_
_entity.id
_entity.type
_entity.pdbx_description
1 polymer ?
#
loop_
_entity_poly.entity_id
_entity_poly.type
_entity_poly.pdbx_seq_one_letter_code
_entity_poly.pdbx_strand_id
1 'polypeptide(L)' 'MSQRRDWSDPEAWADMLSYEPTDFAIEYLLRNDEFVAECQALLERVKARRGELVGTSEFVERWGLRFRRRR' A
#
# COMPACT_ATOMS: atom_id res chain seq x y z
N MET A 1 -12.70 -14.56 -13.65
CA MET A 1 -12.51 -14.17 -12.23
C MET A 1 -11.02 -14.26 -11.97
N SER A 2 -10.30 -13.14 -11.90
CA SER A 2 -8.87 -13.19 -11.60
C SER A 2 -8.70 -13.68 -10.17
N GLN A 3 -8.16 -14.89 -10.04
CA GLN A 3 -7.72 -15.44 -8.78
C GLN A 3 -6.71 -14.44 -8.21
N ARG A 4 -7.09 -13.70 -7.16
CA ARG A 4 -6.15 -12.83 -6.44
C ARG A 4 -5.04 -13.74 -5.94
N ARG A 5 -3.85 -13.62 -6.55
CA ARG A 5 -2.67 -14.32 -6.04
C ARG A 5 -2.44 -13.83 -4.62
N ASP A 6 -2.28 -14.76 -3.71
CA ASP A 6 -1.95 -14.46 -2.32
C ASP A 6 -0.66 -13.66 -2.31
N TRP A 7 -0.71 -12.43 -1.81
CA TRP A 7 0.46 -11.54 -1.79
C TRP A 7 1.54 -12.07 -0.85
N SER A 8 1.18 -12.94 0.10
CA SER A 8 2.11 -13.57 1.02
C SER A 8 2.81 -14.80 0.45
N ASP A 9 2.35 -15.31 -0.71
CA ASP A 9 2.98 -16.43 -1.41
C ASP A 9 4.23 -15.96 -2.17
N PRO A 10 5.44 -16.47 -1.83
CA PRO A 10 6.65 -16.12 -2.55
C PRO A 10 6.63 -16.50 -4.04
N GLU A 11 5.93 -17.57 -4.42
CA GLU A 11 5.85 -18.02 -5.82
C GLU A 11 5.06 -17.02 -6.68
N ALA A 12 4.14 -16.25 -6.07
CA ALA A 12 3.38 -15.21 -6.74
C ALA A 12 4.24 -14.03 -7.26
N TRP A 13 5.51 -13.97 -6.84
CA TRP A 13 6.48 -12.91 -7.16
C TRP A 13 7.62 -13.38 -8.07
N ALA A 14 7.64 -14.65 -8.47
CA ALA A 14 8.76 -15.22 -9.24
C ALA A 14 9.01 -14.48 -10.57
N ASP A 15 7.96 -13.91 -11.17
CA ASP A 15 8.01 -13.11 -12.40
C ASP A 15 8.58 -11.69 -12.19
N MET A 16 8.73 -11.26 -10.93
CA MET A 16 9.18 -9.91 -10.56
C MET A 16 10.60 -9.87 -9.97
N LEU A 17 11.31 -10.99 -9.95
CA LEU A 17 12.69 -11.05 -9.45
C LEU A 17 13.66 -10.15 -10.24
N SER A 18 13.30 -9.78 -11.47
CA SER A 18 14.06 -8.86 -12.33
C SER A 18 13.64 -7.40 -12.20
N TYR A 19 12.63 -7.09 -11.39
CA TYR A 19 12.15 -5.71 -11.24
C TYR A 19 13.17 -4.89 -10.46
N GLU A 20 13.21 -3.59 -10.74
CA GLU A 20 13.91 -2.67 -9.87
C GLU A 20 13.25 -2.70 -8.47
N PRO A 21 14.02 -2.57 -7.37
CA PRO A 21 13.48 -2.69 -6.02
C PRO A 21 12.32 -1.74 -5.72
N THR A 22 12.30 -0.56 -6.36
CA THR A 22 11.20 0.41 -6.20
C THR A 22 9.91 -0.06 -6.86
N ASP A 23 10.02 -0.65 -8.06
CA ASP A 23 8.86 -1.16 -8.79
C ASP A 23 8.27 -2.39 -8.09
N PHE A 24 9.13 -3.27 -7.58
CA PHE A 24 8.71 -4.39 -6.74
C PHE A 24 7.96 -3.91 -5.48
N ALA A 25 8.49 -2.91 -4.77
CA ALA A 25 7.84 -2.39 -3.57
C ALA A 25 6.45 -1.81 -3.85
N ILE A 26 6.27 -1.15 -5.01
CA ILE A 26 4.95 -0.64 -5.43
C ILE A 26 3.99 -1.81 -5.68
N GLU A 27 4.39 -2.80 -6.47
CA GLU A 27 3.56 -3.99 -6.75
C GLU A 27 3.22 -4.76 -5.47
N TYR A 28 4.18 -4.92 -4.57
CA TYR A 28 3.98 -5.53 -3.26
C TYR A 28 2.89 -4.85 -2.46
N LEU A 29 2.96 -3.52 -2.32
CA LEU A 29 1.94 -2.75 -1.61
C LEU A 29 0.58 -2.86 -2.30
N LEU A 30 0.51 -2.75 -3.63
CA LEU A 30 -0.75 -2.79 -4.36
C LEU A 30 -1.46 -4.15 -4.30
N ARG A 31 -0.72 -5.25 -4.15
CA ARG A 31 -1.30 -6.59 -4.00
C ARG A 31 -1.59 -6.96 -2.55
N ASN A 32 -1.00 -6.26 -1.58
CA ASN A 32 -1.25 -6.50 -0.17
C ASN A 32 -2.67 -6.02 0.22
N ASP A 33 -3.55 -6.96 0.54
CA ASP A 33 -4.94 -6.66 0.85
C ASP A 33 -5.12 -5.83 2.13
N GLU A 34 -4.22 -5.96 3.11
CA GLU A 34 -4.23 -5.16 4.34
C GLU A 34 -3.87 -3.70 4.02
N PHE A 35 -2.85 -3.49 3.20
CA PHE A 35 -2.47 -2.16 2.71
C PHE A 35 -3.62 -1.48 1.96
N VAL A 36 -4.26 -2.21 1.04
CA VAL A 36 -5.37 -1.68 0.24
C VAL A 36 -6.57 -1.33 1.13
N ALA A 37 -6.91 -2.18 2.10
CA ALA A 37 -8.00 -1.92 3.04
C ALA A 37 -7.72 -0.69 3.93
N GLU A 38 -6.50 -0.56 4.46
CA GLU A 38 -6.11 0.61 5.25
C GLU A 38 -6.09 1.90 4.42
N CYS A 39 -5.61 1.85 3.17
CA CYS A 39 -5.68 2.98 2.23
C CYS A 39 -7.11 3.44 2.02
N GLN A 40 -8.04 2.52 1.76
CA GLN A 40 -9.46 2.84 1.57
C GLN A 40 -10.06 3.46 2.84
N ALA A 41 -9.79 2.88 4.01
CA ALA A 41 -10.25 3.42 5.29
C ALA A 41 -9.73 4.84 5.54
N LEU A 42 -8.46 5.12 5.22
CA LEU A 42 -7.88 6.47 5.32
C LEU A 42 -8.52 7.45 4.35
N LEU A 43 -8.72 7.05 3.09
CA LEU A 43 -9.37 7.91 2.10
C LEU A 43 -10.79 8.29 2.51
N GLU A 44 -11.57 7.34 3.04
CA GLU A 44 -12.93 7.63 3.54
C GLU A 44 -12.91 8.54 4.77
N ARG A 45 -11.95 8.37 5.70
CA ARG A 45 -11.79 9.28 6.84
C ARG A 45 -11.42 10.70 6.41
N VAL A 46 -10.51 10.85 5.45
CA VAL A 46 -10.11 12.17 4.93
C VAL A 46 -11.29 12.88 4.28
N LYS A 47 -12.12 12.15 3.51
CA LYS A 47 -13.36 12.68 2.94
C LYS A 47 -14.36 13.11 4.03
N ALA A 48 -14.53 12.29 5.07
CA ALA A 48 -15.51 12.54 6.13
C ALA A 48 -15.11 13.68 7.09
N ARG A 49 -13.81 13.84 7.40
CA ARG A 49 -13.33 14.77 8.44
C ARG A 49 -12.75 16.09 7.94
N ARG A 50 -12.99 16.49 6.68
CA ARG A 50 -12.51 17.77 6.10
C ARG A 50 -11.01 18.05 6.41
N GLY A 51 -10.14 17.05 6.29
CA GLY A 51 -8.69 17.26 6.31
C GLY A 51 -7.94 16.92 7.61
N GLU A 52 -8.60 16.34 8.63
CA GLU A 52 -7.86 15.76 9.76
C GLU A 52 -7.19 14.43 9.37
N LEU A 53 -5.85 14.44 9.35
CA LEU A 53 -4.98 13.30 8.98
C LEU A 53 -4.77 12.31 10.14
N VAL A 54 -5.74 12.16 11.04
CA VAL A 54 -5.64 11.26 12.20
C VAL A 54 -5.45 9.80 11.73
N GLY A 55 -4.40 9.13 12.22
CA GLY A 55 -4.01 7.76 11.82
C GLY A 55 -3.03 7.66 10.65
N THR A 56 -2.60 8.79 10.06
CA THR A 56 -1.62 8.77 8.95
C THR A 56 -0.19 8.49 9.41
N SER A 57 0.21 8.89 10.62
CA SER A 57 1.55 8.60 11.14
C SER A 57 1.78 7.11 11.34
N GLU A 58 0.80 6.41 11.92
CA GLU A 58 0.83 4.96 12.14
C GLU A 58 0.86 4.20 10.82
N PHE A 59 0.07 4.66 9.84
CA PHE A 59 0.07 4.12 8.49
C PHE A 59 1.43 4.29 7.78
N VAL A 60 2.03 5.49 7.88
CA VAL A 60 3.36 5.76 7.30
C VAL A 60 4.44 4.92 7.95
N GLU A 61 4.38 4.73 9.27
CA GLU A 61 5.33 3.89 10.00
C GLU A 61 5.20 2.42 9.61
N ARG A 62 3.96 1.92 9.48
CA ARG A 62 3.66 0.53 9.10
C ARG A 62 4.08 0.21 7.67
N TRP A 63 3.78 1.09 6.72
CA TRP A 63 3.96 0.81 5.29
C TRP A 63 5.18 1.49 4.67
N GLY A 64 5.91 2.29 5.43
CA GLY A 64 7.16 2.92 4.98
C GLY A 64 6.99 3.97 3.87
N LEU A 65 5.74 4.29 3.49
CA LEU A 65 5.43 5.36 2.52
C LEU A 65 5.74 6.70 3.17
N ARG A 66 7.00 7.12 3.10
CA ARG A 66 7.39 8.51 3.31
C ARG A 66 6.74 9.32 2.20
N PHE A 67 5.47 9.68 2.35
CA PHE A 67 4.81 10.67 1.52
C PHE A 67 5.65 11.94 1.64
N ARG A 68 6.58 12.16 0.71
CA ARG A 68 7.21 13.46 0.56
C ARG A 68 6.08 14.40 0.21
N ARG A 69 5.62 15.18 1.20
CA ARG A 69 4.85 16.40 0.95
C ARG A 69 5.63 17.19 -0.09
N ARG A 70 5.02 17.42 -1.26
CA ARG A 70 5.49 18.42 -2.20
C ARG A 70 5.62 19.73 -1.43
N ARG A 71 6.79 20.34 -1.51
CA ARG A 71 6.97 21.74 -1.17
C ARG A 71 6.44 22.59 -2.31
#